data_AF-A0A7U9S3T1-F1
#
_entry.id   AF-A0A7U9S3T1-F1
#
_cell.length_a   1.000
_cell.length_b   1.000
_cell.length_c   1.000
_cell.angle_alpha   90.00
_cell.angle_beta   90.00
_cell.angle_gamma   90.00
#
_symmetry.space_group_name_H-M   'P 1'
#
loop_
_entity.id
_entity.type
_entity.pdbx_description
1 polymer ?
#
loop_
_entity_poly.entity_id
_entity_poly.type
_entity_poly.pdbx_seq_one_letter_code
_entity_poly.pdbx_strand_id
1 'polypeptide(L)'
;MVYRLILTDRELSYDNYSQDFLIGFFLTQGQAEETARYYLENVQGFCEYDCTYGIVKKEIADNPDHIAPKSVWFVQGWNTNEYLDEIDIVESPCFLTEERAQEECRLMQRANERTEWAVSCYCIGDLHWKDGFVRV
;
A
#
# COMPACT_ATOMS: atom_id res chain seq x y z
N MET A 1 2.64 4.58 -14.50
CA MET A 1 1.66 4.59 -13.38
C MET A 1 1.22 3.17 -13.07
N VAL A 2 0.80 2.93 -11.83
CA VAL A 2 0.16 1.69 -11.35
C VAL A 2 -0.96 2.05 -10.38
N TYR A 3 -1.82 1.08 -10.08
CA TYR A 3 -2.97 1.24 -9.19
C TYR A 3 -2.76 0.38 -7.95
N ARG A 4 -2.62 1.02 -6.79
CA ARG A 4 -2.46 0.35 -5.50
C ARG A 4 -3.83 0.12 -4.88
N LEU A 5 -4.17 -1.13 -4.57
CA LEU A 5 -5.38 -1.50 -3.87
C LEU A 5 -5.11 -1.64 -2.37
N ILE A 6 -5.88 -0.92 -1.57
CA ILE A 6 -5.93 -1.06 -0.12
C ILE A 6 -7.35 -1.44 0.27
N LEU A 7 -7.48 -2.44 1.13
CA LEU A 7 -8.72 -2.69 1.87
C LEU A 7 -8.57 -2.11 3.27
N THR A 8 -9.64 -1.56 3.82
CA THR A 8 -9.62 -0.90 5.13
C THR A 8 -10.74 -1.46 5.98
N ASP A 9 -10.41 -1.94 7.17
CA ASP A 9 -11.40 -2.30 8.19
C ASP A 9 -11.85 -1.02 8.92
N ARG A 10 -13.10 -0.62 8.71
CA ARG A 10 -13.64 0.64 9.26
C ARG A 10 -13.89 0.58 10.75
N GLU A 11 -14.17 -0.60 11.30
CA GLU A 11 -14.49 -0.74 12.73
C GLU A 11 -13.23 -0.66 13.60
N LEU A 12 -12.07 -1.01 13.03
CA LEU A 12 -10.76 -0.89 13.68
C LEU A 12 -10.02 0.41 13.36
N SER A 13 -10.59 1.26 12.50
CA SER A 13 -10.04 2.57 12.17
C SER A 13 -10.59 3.65 13.11
N TYR A 14 -9.75 4.58 13.53
CA TYR A 14 -10.12 5.66 14.46
C TYR A 14 -9.16 6.85 14.34
N ASP A 15 -9.62 8.05 14.68
CA ASP A 15 -8.82 9.29 14.69
C ASP A 15 -7.84 9.43 13.50
N ASN A 16 -6.54 9.24 13.73
CA ASN A 16 -5.46 9.34 12.75
C ASN A 16 -4.88 7.99 12.32
N TYR A 17 -5.57 6.90 12.65
CA TYR A 17 -5.22 5.53 12.34
C TYR A 17 -6.26 4.88 11.42
N SER A 18 -5.77 4.23 10.36
CA SER A 18 -6.57 3.36 9.50
C SER A 18 -6.00 1.94 9.55
N GLN A 19 -6.87 0.96 9.80
CA GLN A 19 -6.51 -0.44 9.69
C GLN A 19 -6.50 -0.85 8.21
N ASP A 20 -5.40 -0.50 7.55
CA ASP A 20 -5.21 -0.68 6.12
C ASP A 20 -4.46 -1.98 5.78
N PHE A 21 -4.96 -2.66 4.77
CA PHE A 21 -4.40 -3.88 4.21
C PHE A 21 -4.01 -3.63 2.76
N LEU A 22 -2.71 -3.54 2.50
CA LEU A 22 -2.19 -3.46 1.14
C LEU A 22 -2.42 -4.81 0.44
N ILE A 23 -3.36 -4.85 -0.51
CA ILE A 23 -3.71 -6.08 -1.23
C ILE A 23 -2.78 -6.32 -2.41
N GLY A 24 -2.40 -5.27 -3.14
CA GLY A 24 -1.50 -5.41 -4.27
C GLY A 24 -1.44 -4.19 -5.18
N PHE A 25 -0.61 -4.30 -6.22
CA PHE A 25 -0.43 -3.31 -7.27
C PHE A 25 -0.84 -3.85 -8.63
N PHE A 26 -1.56 -3.05 -9.41
CA PHE A 26 -2.16 -3.45 -10.69
C PHE A 26 -1.82 -2.47 -11.81
N LEU A 27 -1.82 -2.96 -13.05
CA LEU A 27 -1.59 -2.12 -14.24
C LEU A 27 -2.80 -1.27 -14.60
N THR A 28 -4.00 -1.71 -14.20
CA THR A 28 -5.26 -1.01 -14.51
C THR A 28 -6.13 -0.88 -13.27
N GLN A 29 -6.97 0.17 -13.25
CA GLN A 29 -7.95 0.35 -12.20
C GLN A 29 -8.98 -0.79 -12.16
N GLY A 30 -9.42 -1.28 -13.32
CA GLY A 30 -10.40 -2.36 -13.39
C GLY A 30 -9.93 -3.67 -12.75
N GLN A 31 -8.65 -4.03 -12.90
CA GLN A 31 -8.06 -5.18 -12.21
C GLN A 31 -8.09 -5.03 -10.68
N ALA A 32 -7.79 -3.81 -10.19
CA ALA A 32 -7.86 -3.52 -8.77
C ALA A 32 -9.31 -3.57 -8.26
N GLU A 33 -10.29 -3.06 -9.00
CA GLU A 33 -11.72 -3.09 -8.63
C GLU A 33 -12.30 -4.51 -8.63
N GLU A 34 -11.92 -5.34 -9.62
CA GLU A 34 -12.30 -6.76 -9.65
C GLU A 34 -11.71 -7.52 -8.46
N THR A 35 -10.44 -7.29 -8.16
CA THR A 35 -9.78 -7.91 -7.00
C THR A 35 -10.42 -7.46 -5.69
N ALA A 36 -10.73 -6.16 -5.54
CA ALA A 36 -11.38 -5.62 -4.35
C ALA A 36 -12.73 -6.31 -4.08
N ARG A 37 -13.57 -6.44 -5.12
CA ARG A 37 -14.86 -7.15 -5.02
C ARG A 37 -14.66 -8.61 -4.62
N TYR A 38 -13.69 -9.30 -5.23
CA TYR A 38 -13.37 -10.68 -4.85
C TYR A 38 -13.06 -10.81 -3.36
N TYR A 39 -12.21 -9.92 -2.81
CA TYR A 39 -11.85 -9.95 -1.39
C TYR A 39 -13.07 -9.70 -0.48
N LEU A 40 -13.85 -8.66 -0.77
CA LEU A 40 -15.03 -8.29 0.02
C LEU A 40 -16.17 -9.32 -0.05
N GLU A 41 -16.19 -10.19 -1.07
CA GLU A 41 -17.21 -11.23 -1.22
C GLU A 41 -16.74 -12.60 -0.73
N ASN A 42 -15.43 -12.90 -0.75
CA ASN A 42 -14.95 -14.29 -0.64
C ASN A 42 -13.81 -14.52 0.34
N VAL A 43 -13.09 -13.48 0.80
CA VAL A 43 -11.89 -13.67 1.63
C VAL A 43 -12.22 -13.42 3.10
N GLN A 44 -11.82 -14.36 3.96
CA GLN A 44 -12.09 -14.33 5.41
C GLN A 44 -11.65 -13.00 6.05
N GLY A 45 -12.41 -12.53 7.04
CA GLY A 45 -12.24 -11.20 7.63
C GLY A 45 -12.78 -10.09 6.74
N PHE A 46 -12.36 -10.00 5.48
CA PHE A 46 -12.79 -8.94 4.57
C PHE A 46 -14.27 -9.03 4.17
N CYS A 47 -14.82 -10.24 4.04
CA CYS A 47 -16.25 -10.44 3.74
C CYS A 47 -17.14 -10.54 4.98
N GLU A 48 -16.53 -10.63 6.17
CA GLU A 48 -17.23 -10.84 7.45
C GLU A 48 -17.42 -9.54 8.24
N TYR A 49 -16.51 -8.59 8.03
CA TYR A 49 -16.47 -7.30 8.73
C TYR A 49 -16.79 -6.12 7.81
N ASP A 50 -17.03 -4.93 8.38
CA ASP A 50 -17.25 -3.69 7.60
C ASP A 50 -15.94 -3.19 6.98
N CYS A 51 -15.50 -3.90 5.94
CA CYS A 51 -14.37 -3.53 5.13
C CYS A 51 -14.80 -2.71 3.91
N THR A 52 -14.02 -1.69 3.58
CA THR A 52 -14.11 -0.93 2.34
C THR A 52 -12.81 -1.08 1.54
N TYR A 53 -12.79 -0.57 0.32
CA TYR A 53 -11.55 -0.47 -0.44
C TYR A 53 -11.28 0.94 -0.95
N GLY A 54 -10.00 1.23 -1.17
CA GLY A 54 -9.51 2.43 -1.83
C GLY A 54 -8.48 2.05 -2.90
N ILE A 55 -8.56 2.71 -4.05
CA ILE A 55 -7.58 2.53 -5.13
C ILE A 55 -6.81 3.82 -5.31
N VAL A 56 -5.51 3.77 -5.03
CA VAL A 56 -4.61 4.92 -5.15
C VAL A 56 -3.80 4.77 -6.43
N LYS A 57 -3.94 5.74 -7.33
CA LYS A 57 -3.09 5.83 -8.51
C LYS A 57 -1.70 6.31 -8.08
N LYS A 58 -0.66 5.52 -8.37
CA LYS A 58 0.73 5.85 -8.05
C LYS A 58 1.51 6.09 -9.36
N GLU A 59 2.14 7.26 -9.44
CA GLU A 59 3.09 7.56 -10.51
C GLU A 59 4.37 6.74 -10.34
N ILE A 60 5.03 6.43 -11.46
CA ILE A 60 6.36 5.78 -11.46
C ILE A 60 7.35 6.84 -11.93
N ALA A 61 8.17 7.35 -11.01
CA ALA A 61 8.96 8.55 -11.24
C ALA A 61 10.10 8.33 -12.25
N ASP A 62 10.66 7.12 -12.33
CA ASP A 62 11.80 6.75 -13.16
C ASP A 62 11.41 5.94 -14.41
N ASN A 63 10.20 6.15 -14.95
CA ASN A 63 9.70 5.43 -16.12
C ASN A 63 9.26 6.37 -17.28
N PRO A 64 10.20 7.08 -17.92
CA PRO A 64 9.90 8.04 -18.99
C PRO A 64 9.31 7.38 -20.25
N ASP A 65 9.65 6.11 -20.49
CA ASP A 65 9.19 5.35 -21.67
C ASP A 65 7.83 4.65 -21.44
N HIS A 66 7.21 4.86 -20.27
CA HIS A 66 5.92 4.28 -19.89
C HIS A 66 5.84 2.75 -20.07
N ILE A 67 6.96 2.07 -19.86
CA ILE A 67 7.04 0.60 -19.95
C ILE A 67 6.21 -0.01 -18.83
N ALA A 68 5.45 -1.07 -19.13
CA ALA A 68 4.71 -1.80 -18.10
C ALA A 68 5.70 -2.47 -17.12
N PRO A 69 5.72 -2.10 -15.82
CA PRO A 69 6.65 -2.67 -14.85
C PRO A 69 6.26 -4.11 -14.50
N LYS A 70 7.27 -4.93 -14.18
CA LYS A 70 7.05 -6.24 -13.54
C LYS A 70 6.92 -6.13 -12.02
N SER A 71 7.64 -5.18 -11.44
CA SER A 71 7.63 -4.86 -10.02
C SER A 71 7.84 -3.36 -9.84
N VAL A 72 7.42 -2.86 -8.69
CA VAL A 72 7.63 -1.48 -8.28
C VAL A 72 8.19 -1.44 -6.86
N TRP A 73 9.09 -0.49 -6.65
CA TRP A 73 9.63 -0.12 -5.36
C TRP A 73 8.95 1.15 -4.88
N PHE A 74 8.65 1.27 -3.60
CA PHE A 74 8.25 2.55 -3.01
C PHE A 74 8.69 2.64 -1.56
N VAL A 75 8.72 3.87 -1.05
CA VAL A 75 9.18 4.20 0.29
C VAL A 75 7.99 4.60 1.14
N GLN A 76 7.96 4.12 2.37
CA GLN A 76 7.05 4.58 3.42
C GLN A 76 7.84 4.98 4.66
N GLY A 77 7.37 6.00 5.34
CA GLY A 77 7.82 6.36 6.68
C GLY A 77 6.62 6.65 7.57
N TRP A 78 6.68 6.24 8.83
CA TRP A 78 5.57 6.37 9.77
C TRP A 78 6.08 6.61 11.20
N ASN A 79 5.15 7.03 12.05
CA ASN A 79 5.32 7.05 13.49
C ASN A 79 4.45 5.95 14.10
N THR A 80 4.74 5.61 15.35
CA THR A 80 3.95 4.65 16.11
C THR A 80 3.29 5.35 17.30
N ASN A 81 1.99 5.14 17.50
CA ASN A 81 1.27 5.71 18.65
C ASN A 81 1.46 4.85 19.92
N GLU A 82 0.79 5.20 21.01
CA GLU A 82 0.87 4.45 22.28
C GLU A 82 0.28 3.03 22.23
N TYR A 83 -0.55 2.74 21.22
CA TYR A 83 -1.16 1.42 20.95
C TYR A 83 -0.33 0.56 19.99
N LEU A 84 0.85 1.03 19.60
CA LEU A 84 1.72 0.41 18.58
C LEU A 84 1.18 0.49 17.15
N ASP A 85 0.21 1.36 16.90
CA ASP A 85 -0.37 1.55 15.58
C ASP A 85 0.44 2.52 14.72
N GLU A 86 0.54 2.21 13.43
CA GLU A 86 1.21 3.03 12.42
C GLU A 86 0.38 4.27 12.08
N ILE A 87 0.92 5.46 12.38
CA ILE A 87 0.26 6.75 12.17
C ILE A 87 1.18 7.72 11.43
N ASP A 88 0.61 8.84 10.99
CA ASP A 88 1.32 9.92 10.28
C ASP A 88 2.09 9.45 9.03
N ILE A 89 1.58 8.44 8.35
CA ILE A 89 2.25 7.76 7.23
C ILE A 89 2.55 8.76 6.09
N VAL A 90 3.79 8.77 5.63
CA VAL A 90 4.24 9.46 4.41
C VAL A 90 4.74 8.45 3.40
N GLU A 91 4.53 8.74 2.12
CA GLU A 91 4.86 7.82 1.05
C GLU A 91 5.47 8.52 -0.16
N SER A 92 6.41 7.84 -0.81
CA SER A 92 6.95 8.26 -2.09
C SER A 92 6.04 7.87 -3.27
N PRO A 93 6.31 8.38 -4.48
CA PRO A 93 5.94 7.72 -5.73
C PRO A 93 6.57 6.31 -5.84
N CYS A 94 6.22 5.57 -6.89
CA CYS A 94 6.85 4.29 -7.21
C CYS A 94 8.12 4.47 -8.05
N PHE A 95 9.00 3.48 -8.01
CA PHE A 95 10.25 3.40 -8.76
C PHE A 95 10.41 2.02 -9.39
N LEU A 96 11.13 1.93 -10.51
CA LEU A 96 11.44 0.67 -11.19
C LEU A 96 12.61 -0.07 -10.55
N THR A 97 13.47 0.64 -9.83
CA THR A 97 14.70 0.08 -9.25
C THR A 97 14.83 0.38 -7.77
N GLU A 98 15.46 -0.54 -7.04
CA GLU A 98 15.75 -0.38 -5.61
C GLU A 98 16.68 0.82 -5.36
N GLU A 99 17.69 1.01 -6.20
CA GLU A 99 18.68 2.08 -6.07
C GLU A 99 18.03 3.47 -6.05
N ARG A 100 17.05 3.70 -6.94
CA ARG A 100 16.27 4.94 -6.98
C ARG A 100 15.39 5.09 -5.73
N ALA A 101 14.74 4.02 -5.29
CA ALA A 101 13.93 4.05 -4.08
C ALA A 101 14.77 4.31 -2.81
N GLN A 102 15.98 3.74 -2.72
CA GLN A 102 16.90 4.01 -1.61
C GLN A 102 17.42 5.45 -1.62
N GLU A 103 17.69 6.03 -2.79
CA GLU A 103 18.04 7.45 -2.90
C GLU A 103 16.90 8.34 -2.39
N GLU A 104 15.67 8.07 -2.83
CA GLU A 104 14.48 8.80 -2.37
C GLU A 104 14.28 8.66 -0.86
N CYS A 105 14.47 7.45 -0.31
CA CYS A 105 14.36 7.22 1.13
C CYS A 105 15.29 8.13 1.94
N ARG A 106 16.54 8.31 1.49
CA ARG A 106 17.49 9.23 2.15
C ARG A 106 17.06 10.68 2.07
N LEU A 107 16.40 11.09 0.99
CA LEU A 107 15.86 12.44 0.83
C LEU A 107 14.65 12.66 1.75
N MET A 108 13.72 11.71 1.75
CA MET A 108 12.52 11.77 2.58
C MET A 108 12.84 11.76 4.08
N GLN A 109 13.83 10.97 4.51
CA GLN A 109 14.33 10.95 5.90
C GLN A 109 14.88 12.30 6.37
N ARG A 110 15.42 13.12 5.46
CA ARG A 110 15.90 14.47 5.79
C ARG A 110 14.78 15.50 5.81
N ALA A 111 13.70 15.25 5.07
CA ALA A 111 12.59 16.18 4.90
C ALA A 111 11.44 15.94 5.88
N ASN A 112 11.33 14.72 6.42
CA ASN A 112 10.22 14.30 7.28
C ASN A 112 10.77 13.69 8.57
N GLU A 113 10.23 14.14 9.70
CA GLU A 113 10.52 13.55 11.01
C GLU A 113 9.62 12.33 11.19
N ARG A 114 10.14 11.14 10.88
CA ARG A 114 9.49 9.84 11.11
C ARG A 114 10.42 8.89 11.85
N THR A 115 9.87 8.09 12.75
CA THR A 115 10.65 7.14 13.56
C THR A 115 11.01 5.88 12.78
N GLU A 116 10.11 5.42 11.89
CA GLU A 116 10.27 4.19 11.11
C GLU A 116 10.28 4.48 9.61
N TRP A 117 11.02 3.66 8.86
CA TRP A 117 11.15 3.76 7.40
C TRP A 117 11.29 2.38 6.77
N ALA A 118 10.61 2.18 5.64
CA ALA A 118 10.75 0.99 4.81
C ALA A 118 10.87 1.34 3.33
N VAL A 119 11.74 0.58 2.65
CA VAL A 119 11.82 0.50 1.19
C VAL A 119 11.30 -0.87 0.79
N SER A 120 10.16 -0.90 0.10
CA SER A 120 9.41 -2.14 -0.14
C SER A 120 9.25 -2.39 -1.63
N CYS A 121 9.38 -3.67 -2.04
CA CYS A 121 9.22 -4.12 -3.41
C CYS A 121 7.94 -4.94 -3.56
N TYR A 122 7.17 -4.66 -4.61
CA TYR A 122 5.94 -5.37 -4.93
C TYR A 122 5.94 -5.78 -6.39
N CYS A 123 5.67 -7.06 -6.64
CA CYS A 123 5.40 -7.56 -7.98
C CYS A 123 4.00 -7.15 -8.42
N ILE A 124 3.86 -6.76 -9.69
CA ILE A 124 2.58 -6.36 -10.24
C ILE A 124 1.67 -7.57 -10.41
N GLY A 125 0.46 -7.50 -9.86
CA GLY A 125 -0.54 -8.56 -9.86
C GLY A 125 -0.39 -9.58 -8.72
N ASP A 126 0.67 -9.49 -7.91
CA ASP A 126 0.76 -10.32 -6.70
C ASP A 126 -0.27 -9.85 -5.67
N LEU A 127 -0.91 -10.84 -5.04
CA LEU A 127 -1.96 -10.63 -4.04
C LEU A 127 -1.42 -10.92 -2.64
N HIS A 128 -1.65 -10.00 -1.72
CA HIS A 128 -1.38 -10.16 -0.30
C HIS A 128 -2.67 -10.45 0.47
N TRP A 129 -2.57 -10.96 1.71
CA TRP A 129 -3.74 -11.28 2.53
C TRP A 129 -4.71 -12.28 1.90
N LYS A 130 -4.19 -13.24 1.11
CA LYS A 130 -5.01 -14.23 0.37
C LYS A 130 -5.85 -15.10 1.29
N ASP A 131 -5.34 -15.38 2.49
CA ASP A 131 -6.00 -16.18 3.51
C ASP A 131 -6.89 -15.31 4.43
N GLY A 132 -6.95 -14.00 4.20
CA GLY A 132 -7.72 -13.07 5.03
C GLY A 132 -7.02 -12.70 6.34
N PHE A 133 -7.82 -12.26 7.31
CA PHE A 133 -7.39 -11.97 8.66
C PHE A 133 -8.45 -12.39 9.68
N VAL A 134 -8.04 -12.48 10.94
CA VAL A 134 -8.93 -12.75 12.09
C VAL A 134 -8.65 -11.68 13.14
N ARG A 135 -9.71 -11.09 13.70
CA ARG A 135 -9.59 -10.17 14.84
C ARG A 135 -9.41 -10.97 16.13
N VAL A 136 -8.51 -10.51 17.00
CA VAL A 136 -8.23 -11.12 18.32
C VAL A 136 -8.87 -10.28 19.42
#